data_AF-A0A1G1BWJ2-F1
#
_entry.id   AF-A0A1G1BWJ2-F1
#
_cell.length_a   1.000
_cell.length_b   1.000
_cell.length_c   1.000
_cell.angle_alpha   90.00
_cell.angle_beta   90.00
_cell.angle_gamma   90.00
#
_symmetry.space_group_name_H-M   'P 1'
#
loop_
_entity.id
_entity.type
_entity.pdbx_description
1 polymer ?
#
loop_
_entity_poly.entity_id
_entity_poly.type
_entity_poly.pdbx_seq_one_letter_code
_entity_poly.pdbx_strand_id
1 'polypeptide(L)'
;MAALAEHCHVSPDHFCRRFCDLVGKSPRRFVLEVRMRAAATQLIHGNAPIKDAAAVAGYATVHSFTRAFSKVFGMSPGAYVRTVPRRV
;
A
#
# COMPACT_ATOMS: atom_id res chain seq x y z
N MET A 1 14.11 -3.09 0.19
CA MET A 1 14.61 -4.45 -0.14
C MET A 1 15.87 -4.75 0.63
N ALA A 2 16.93 -3.94 0.50
CA ALA A 2 18.14 -4.06 1.32
C ALA A 2 17.84 -4.22 2.82
N ALA A 3 17.06 -3.31 3.42
CA ALA A 3 16.69 -3.40 4.84
C ALA A 3 15.92 -4.66 5.26
N LEU A 4 15.09 -5.23 4.37
CA LEU A 4 14.36 -6.48 4.65
C LEU A 4 15.28 -7.70 4.48
N ALA A 5 16.17 -7.66 3.49
CA ALA A 5 17.14 -8.72 3.23
C ALA A 5 18.18 -8.81 4.35
N GLU A 6 18.62 -7.66 4.88
CA GLU A 6 19.48 -7.54 6.05
C GLU A 6 18.83 -8.15 7.31
N HIS A 7 17.55 -7.84 7.58
CA HIS A 7 16.80 -8.48 8.67
C HIS A 7 16.65 -10.00 8.52
N CYS A 8 16.72 -10.51 7.29
CA CYS A 8 16.62 -11.94 6.99
C CYS A 8 17.98 -12.60 6.75
N HIS A 9 19.10 -11.90 6.97
CA HIS A 9 20.47 -12.37 6.71
C HIS A 9 20.69 -12.98 5.32
N VAL A 10 20.05 -12.41 4.29
CA VAL A 10 20.15 -12.85 2.89
C VAL A 10 20.50 -11.69 1.97
N SER A 11 21.03 -11.99 0.78
CA SER A 11 21.20 -10.96 -0.24
C SER A 11 19.84 -10.45 -0.76
N PRO A 12 19.75 -9.18 -1.21
CA PRO A 12 18.51 -8.62 -1.74
C PRO A 12 17.90 -9.41 -2.90
N ASP A 13 18.73 -9.97 -3.78
CA ASP A 13 18.28 -10.78 -4.91
C ASP A 13 17.82 -12.17 -4.50
N HIS A 14 18.47 -12.78 -3.50
CA HIS A 14 18.01 -14.06 -2.95
C HIS A 14 16.68 -13.88 -2.22
N PHE A 15 16.54 -12.80 -1.43
CA PHE A 15 15.27 -12.43 -0.80
C PHE A 15 14.16 -12.23 -1.84
N CYS A 16 14.40 -11.44 -2.89
CA CYS A 16 13.39 -11.17 -3.92
C CYS A 16 12.91 -12.46 -4.59
N ARG A 17 13.84 -13.35 -4.96
CA ARG A 17 13.51 -14.65 -5.59
C ARG A 17 12.67 -15.51 -4.65
N ARG A 18 13.17 -15.78 -3.44
CA ARG A 18 12.46 -16.62 -2.46
C ARG A 18 11.10 -16.06 -2.07
N PHE A 19 10.98 -14.74 -1.95
CA PHE A 19 9.70 -14.09 -1.68
C PHE A 19 8.73 -14.26 -2.85
N CYS A 20 9.18 -14.07 -4.09
CA CYS A 20 8.34 -14.32 -5.27
C CYS A 20 7.88 -15.78 -5.32
N ASP A 21 8.76 -16.74 -5.05
CA ASP A 21 8.45 -18.17 -5.06
C ASP A 21 7.39 -18.52 -4.01
N LEU A 22 7.44 -17.90 -2.82
CA LEU A 22 6.53 -18.19 -1.71
C LEU A 22 5.20 -17.40 -1.79
N VAL A 23 5.23 -16.15 -2.24
CA VAL A 23 4.10 -15.21 -2.16
C VAL A 23 3.45 -14.96 -3.54
N GLY A 24 4.09 -15.39 -4.62
CA GLY A 24 3.58 -15.27 -6.00
C GLY A 24 3.64 -13.85 -6.56
N LYS A 25 4.26 -12.89 -5.86
CA LYS A 25 4.41 -11.50 -6.31
C LYS A 25 5.71 -10.89 -5.81
N SER A 26 6.18 -9.86 -6.51
CA SER A 26 7.38 -9.15 -6.09
C SER A 26 7.19 -8.50 -4.71
N PRO A 27 8.23 -8.48 -3.87
CA PRO A 27 8.16 -7.83 -2.56
C PRO A 27 7.73 -6.36 -2.64
N ARG A 28 8.18 -5.63 -3.68
CA ARG A 28 7.78 -4.24 -3.90
C ARG A 28 6.28 -4.10 -4.11
N ARG A 29 5.69 -4.99 -4.92
CA ARG A 29 4.24 -5.01 -5.15
C ARG A 29 3.48 -5.39 -3.87
N PHE A 30 3.99 -6.35 -3.11
CA PHE A 30 3.39 -6.72 -1.83
C PHE A 30 3.37 -5.56 -0.84
N VAL A 31 4.50 -4.88 -0.64
CA VAL A 31 4.58 -3.72 0.26
C VAL A 31 3.66 -2.60 -0.20
N LEU A 32 3.58 -2.35 -1.51
CA LEU A 32 2.62 -1.39 -2.06
C LEU A 32 1.18 -1.76 -1.69
N GLU A 33 0.77 -3.01 -1.90
CA GLU A 33 -0.59 -3.47 -1.57
C GLU A 33 -0.88 -3.36 -0.06
N VAL A 34 0.09 -3.70 0.80
CA VAL A 34 -0.04 -3.56 2.27
C VAL A 34 -0.25 -2.09 2.66
N ARG A 35 0.58 -1.18 2.14
CA ARG A 35 0.46 0.27 2.41
C ARG A 35 -0.88 0.82 1.92
N MET A 36 -1.32 0.39 0.75
CA MET A 36 -2.59 0.81 0.16
C MET A 36 -3.79 0.31 0.96
N ARG A 37 -3.75 -0.91 1.50
CA ARG A 37 -4.77 -1.43 2.42
C ARG A 37 -4.83 -0.63 3.71
N ALA A 38 -3.68 -0.29 4.31
CA ALA A 38 -3.65 0.54 5.52
C ALA A 38 -4.29 1.92 5.28
N ALA A 39 -3.96 2.55 4.15
CA ALA A 39 -4.59 3.82 3.75
C ALA A 39 -6.10 3.68 3.50
N ALA A 40 -6.54 2.61 2.85
CA ALA A 40 -7.96 2.33 2.64
C ALA A 40 -8.72 2.18 3.97
N THR A 41 -8.15 1.47 4.95
CA THR A 41 -8.72 1.35 6.30
C THR A 41 -8.85 2.71 6.97
N GLN A 42 -7.83 3.55 6.89
CA GLN A 42 -7.85 4.92 7.43
C GLN A 42 -8.95 5.79 6.78
N LEU A 43 -9.11 5.70 5.46
CA LEU A 43 -10.13 6.44 4.71
C LEU A 43 -11.56 6.06 5.13
N ILE A 44 -11.81 4.77 5.35
CA ILE A 44 -13.15 4.28 5.72
C ILE A 44 -13.46 4.63 7.19
N HIS A 45 -12.55 4.32 8.11
CA HIS A 45 -12.81 4.37 9.55
C HIS A 45 -12.44 5.69 10.22
N GLY A 46 -11.38 6.37 9.78
CA GLY A 46 -10.81 7.51 10.50
C GLY A 46 -11.46 8.86 10.20
N ASN A 47 -12.41 8.91 9.26
CA ASN A 47 -12.86 10.15 8.62
C ASN A 47 -11.70 11.05 8.17
N ALA A 48 -10.54 10.44 7.90
CA ALA A 48 -9.29 11.13 7.69
C ALA A 48 -9.28 11.80 6.31
N PRO A 49 -8.74 13.02 6.19
CA PRO A 49 -8.43 13.62 4.91
C PRO A 49 -7.59 12.67 4.04
N ILE A 50 -7.84 12.68 2.73
CA ILE A 50 -7.06 11.89 1.75
C ILE A 50 -5.56 12.17 1.86
N LYS A 51 -5.18 13.39 2.27
CA LYS A 51 -3.80 13.80 2.55
C LYS A 51 -3.15 12.97 3.65
N ASP A 52 -3.88 12.67 4.72
CA ASP A 52 -3.32 11.95 5.86
C ASP A 52 -3.18 10.46 5.53
N ALA A 53 -4.16 9.89 4.83
CA ALA A 53 -4.05 8.54 4.27
C ALA A 53 -2.87 8.40 3.29
N ALA A 54 -2.59 9.43 2.49
CA ALA A 54 -1.42 9.48 1.61
C ALA A 54 -0.10 9.48 2.40
N ALA A 55 -0.02 10.27 3.47
CA ALA A 55 1.14 10.33 4.34
C ALA A 55 1.41 8.97 5.03
N VAL A 56 0.37 8.30 5.53
CA VAL A 56 0.47 6.96 6.13
C VAL A 56 0.97 5.92 5.12
N ALA A 57 0.55 6.02 3.86
CA ALA A 57 1.06 5.16 2.78
C ALA A 57 2.49 5.52 2.33
N GLY A 58 3.09 6.59 2.88
CA GLY A 58 4.45 7.05 2.56
C GLY A 58 4.54 7.87 1.28
N TYR A 59 3.47 8.58 0.89
CA TYR A 59 3.46 9.47 -0.26
C TYR A 59 3.56 10.94 0.16
N ALA A 60 4.47 11.67 -0.48
CA ALA A 60 4.64 13.11 -0.24
C ALA A 60 3.50 13.96 -0.83
N THR A 61 2.81 13.46 -1.86
CA THR A 61 1.72 14.19 -2.53
C THR A 61 0.49 13.32 -2.72
N VAL A 62 -0.69 13.95 -2.57
CA VAL A 62 -2.00 13.33 -2.80
C VAL A 62 -2.14 12.83 -4.22
N HIS A 63 -1.54 13.51 -5.19
CA HIS A 63 -1.59 13.11 -6.61
C HIS A 63 -0.89 11.77 -6.86
N SER A 64 0.33 11.62 -6.36
CA SER A 64 1.10 10.38 -6.48
C SER A 64 0.41 9.22 -5.75
N PHE A 65 -0.15 9.50 -4.56
CA PHE A 65 -0.97 8.55 -3.83
C PHE A 65 -2.20 8.12 -4.63
N THR A 66 -2.96 9.07 -5.17
CA THR A 66 -4.21 8.80 -5.92
C THR A 66 -3.95 7.90 -7.11
N ARG A 67 -2.88 8.15 -7.88
CA ARG A 67 -2.51 7.28 -9.01
C ARG A 67 -2.17 5.85 -8.57
N ALA A 68 -1.39 5.71 -7.50
CA ALA A 68 -0.99 4.41 -7.00
C ALA A 68 -2.17 3.65 -6.36
N PHE A 69 -3.04 4.36 -5.63
CA PHE A 69 -4.26 3.83 -5.03
C PHE A 69 -5.22 3.31 -6.11
N SER A 70 -5.50 4.12 -7.14
CA SER A 70 -6.34 3.71 -8.27
C SER A 70 -5.78 2.50 -9.01
N LYS A 71 -4.45 2.35 -9.11
CA LYS A 71 -3.82 1.16 -9.70
C LYS A 71 -4.06 -0.11 -8.86
N VAL A 72 -4.20 0.02 -7.54
CA VAL A 72 -4.40 -1.13 -6.63
C VAL A 72 -5.88 -1.46 -6.45
N PHE A 73 -6.76 -0.46 -6.33
CA PHE A 73 -8.17 -0.64 -6.01
C PHE A 73 -9.12 -0.43 -7.20
N GLY A 74 -8.62 -0.01 -8.36
CA GLY A 74 -9.43 0.24 -9.56
C GLY A 74 -10.25 1.55 -9.53
N MET A 75 -10.16 2.33 -8.45
CA MET A 75 -10.90 3.59 -8.29
C MET A 75 -10.14 4.60 -7.43
N SER A 76 -10.51 5.88 -7.53
CA SER A 76 -9.86 6.93 -6.73
C SER A 76 -10.20 6.81 -5.24
N PRO A 77 -9.35 7.33 -4.33
CA PRO A 77 -9.60 7.30 -2.89
C PRO A 77 -10.96 7.91 -2.51
N GLY A 78 -11.35 9.02 -3.14
CA GLY A 78 -12.64 9.67 -2.89
C GLY A 78 -13.84 8.83 -3.37
N ALA A 79 -13.71 8.12 -4.49
CA ALA A 79 -14.74 7.19 -4.94
C ALA A 79 -14.83 5.96 -4.02
N TYR A 80 -13.68 5.47 -3.54
CA TYR A 80 -13.60 4.37 -2.60
C TYR A 80 -14.34 4.66 -1.28
N VAL A 81 -14.16 5.87 -0.71
CA VAL A 81 -14.89 6.28 0.50
C VAL A 81 -16.39 6.38 0.29
N ARG A 82 -16.85 6.79 -0.90
CA ARG A 82 -18.29 6.88 -1.20
C ARG A 82 -18.95 5.53 -1.43
N THR A 83 -18.19 4.54 -1.91
CA THR A 83 -18.72 3.21 -2.27
C THR A 83 -18.72 2.24 -1.10
N VAL A 84 -17.77 2.36 -0.18
CA VAL A 84 -17.72 1.50 1.01
C VAL A 84 -18.57 2.13 2.12
N PRO A 85 -19.66 1.50 2.56
CA PRO A 85 -20.46 2.03 3.67
C PRO A 85 -19.59 2.14 4.92
N ARG A 86 -19.61 3.32 5.54
CA ARG A 86 -18.91 3.56 6.81
C ARG A 86 -19.58 2.66 7.83
N ARG A 87 -18.88 1.62 8.28
CA ARG A 87 -19.32 0.85 9.43
C ARG A 87 -19.21 1.77 10.65
N VAL A 88 -20.36 2.32 11.04
CA VAL A 88 -20.60 2.99 12.33
C VAL A 88 -20.41 2.00 13.48
#